data_AF-A0A443R8T0-F1
#
_entry.id   AF-A0A443R8T0-F1
#
_cell.length_a   1.000
_cell.length_b   1.000
_cell.length_c   1.000
_cell.angle_alpha   90.00
_cell.angle_beta   90.00
_cell.angle_gamma   90.00
#
_symmetry.space_group_name_H-M   'P 1'
#
loop_
_entity.id
_entity.type
_entity.pdbx_description
1 polymer ?
#
loop_
_entity_poly.entity_id
_entity_poly.type
_entity_poly.pdbx_seq_one_letter_code
_entity_poly.pdbx_strand_id
1 'polypeptide(L)'
;FECFGKKNRAPISAFIEFGWLIGKFILPLMFYLIPHFRYVQLIVTTFEILFVFWFHWLPESPRWQIVQGKFDEAQKAMSDAVQKEGKMSEAEFKRRLQLLKEHVDKEEEHLKEERKHTLIDLWKTKNMLKFCLVL
;
A
#
# COMPACT_ATOMS: atom_id res chain seq x y z
N PHE A 1 -0.89 -2.78 0.68
CA PHE A 1 -1.51 -4.03 0.16
C PHE A 1 -2.11 -3.91 -1.24
N GLU A 2 -1.75 -2.87 -2.01
CA GLU A 2 -2.39 -2.62 -3.31
C GLU A 2 -1.60 -3.20 -4.50
N CYS A 3 -0.31 -3.48 -4.30
CA CYS A 3 0.57 -4.08 -5.32
C CYS A 3 0.31 -5.58 -5.54
N PHE A 4 -0.50 -6.22 -4.69
CA PHE A 4 -0.77 -7.66 -4.75
C PHE A 4 -2.20 -7.95 -5.24
N GLY A 5 -2.31 -8.93 -6.16
CA GLY A 5 -3.58 -9.39 -6.70
C GLY A 5 -4.53 -9.94 -5.62
N LYS A 6 -5.85 -9.84 -5.85
CA LYS A 6 -6.91 -10.18 -4.85
C LYS A 6 -6.70 -11.52 -4.14
N LYS A 7 -6.22 -12.54 -4.87
CA LYS A 7 -5.98 -13.90 -4.36
C LYS A 7 -4.89 -13.96 -3.27
N ASN A 8 -3.88 -13.10 -3.34
CA ASN A 8 -2.71 -13.16 -2.46
C ASN A 8 -2.79 -12.17 -1.30
N ARG A 9 -3.86 -11.39 -1.18
CA ARG A 9 -3.96 -10.35 -0.14
C ARG A 9 -4.02 -10.94 1.26
N ALA A 10 -4.95 -11.86 1.50
CA ALA A 10 -5.15 -12.49 2.81
C ALA A 10 -3.88 -13.19 3.36
N PRO A 11 -3.15 -14.04 2.61
CA PRO A 11 -1.96 -14.69 3.14
C PRO A 11 -0.82 -13.70 3.42
N ILE A 12 -0.66 -12.65 2.60
CA ILE A 12 0.37 -11.62 2.85
C ILE A 12 0.03 -10.80 4.09
N SER A 13 -1.26 -10.49 4.29
CA SER A 13 -1.72 -9.82 5.51
C SER A 13 -1.41 -10.65 6.75
N ALA A 14 -1.75 -11.95 6.71
CA ALA A 14 -1.43 -12.88 7.79
C ALA A 14 0.09 -12.97 8.05
N PHE A 15 0.90 -12.97 7.00
CA PHE A 15 2.36 -13.00 7.13
C PHE A 15 2.91 -11.73 7.81
N ILE A 16 2.39 -10.56 7.45
CA ILE A 16 2.77 -9.29 8.09
C ILE A 16 2.38 -9.29 9.57
N GLU A 17 1.15 -9.72 9.90
CA GLU A 17 0.71 -9.86 11.29
C GLU A 17 1.59 -10.84 12.07
N PHE A 18 2.00 -11.95 11.45
CA PHE A 18 2.91 -12.91 12.07
C PHE A 18 4.28 -12.29 12.37
N GLY A 19 4.83 -11.50 11.45
CA GLY A 19 6.05 -10.73 11.69
C GLY A 19 5.91 -9.76 12.87
N TRP A 20 4.77 -9.06 12.97
CA TRP A 20 4.46 -8.20 14.11
C TRP A 20 4.40 -8.96 15.43
N LEU A 21 3.75 -10.13 15.45
CA LEU A 21 3.67 -10.98 16.64
C LEU A 21 5.07 -11.40 17.09
N ILE A 22 5.91 -11.88 16.18
CA ILE A 22 7.30 -12.25 16.48
C ILE A 22 8.05 -11.07 17.10
N GLY A 23 7.96 -9.88 16.50
CA GLY A 23 8.61 -8.67 17.04
C GLY A 23 8.16 -8.35 18.47
N LYS A 24 6.85 -8.47 18.75
CA LYS A 24 6.29 -8.24 20.09
C LYS A 24 6.77 -9.26 21.13
N PHE A 25 7.12 -10.48 20.74
CA PHE A 25 7.69 -11.49 21.65
C PHE A 25 9.21 -11.35 21.82
N ILE A 26 9.93 -10.97 20.78
CA ILE A 26 11.39 -10.79 20.84
C ILE A 26 11.76 -9.59 21.73
N LEU A 27 10.99 -8.50 21.66
CA LEU A 27 11.29 -7.28 22.41
C LEU A 27 11.40 -7.52 23.94
N PRO A 28 10.42 -8.10 24.64
CA PRO A 28 10.55 -8.37 26.08
C PRO A 28 11.63 -9.41 26.39
N LEU A 29 11.89 -10.37 25.49
CA LEU A 29 13.00 -11.32 25.65
C LEU A 29 14.36 -10.60 25.66
N MET A 30 14.54 -9.61 24.78
CA MET A 30 15.75 -8.76 24.76
C MET A 30 15.90 -7.95 26.05
N PHE A 31 14.81 -7.37 26.56
CA PHE A 31 14.81 -6.66 27.84
C PHE A 31 15.11 -7.56 29.03
N TYR A 32 14.73 -8.84 28.98
CA TYR A 32 15.07 -9.81 30.02
C TYR A 32 16.55 -10.22 29.98
N LEU A 33 17.10 -10.44 28.79
CA LEU A 33 18.49 -10.88 28.62
C LEU A 33 19.51 -9.75 28.84
N ILE A 34 19.15 -8.50 28.54
CA ILE A 34 20.06 -7.36 28.60
C ILE A 34 19.67 -6.47 29.79
N PRO A 35 20.46 -6.42 30.87
CA PRO A 35 20.14 -5.64 32.07
C PRO A 35 20.19 -4.12 31.86
N HIS A 36 20.78 -3.65 30.75
CA HIS A 36 20.92 -2.24 30.42
C HIS A 36 20.01 -1.84 29.25
N PHE A 37 18.92 -1.14 29.55
CA PHE A 37 17.93 -0.68 28.57
C PHE A 37 18.50 0.17 27.41
N ARG A 38 19.62 0.87 27.64
CA ARG A 38 20.26 1.74 26.63
C ARG A 38 20.76 0.95 25.41
N TYR A 39 21.31 -0.25 25.61
CA TYR A 39 21.78 -1.06 24.49
C TYR A 39 20.61 -1.61 23.67
N VAL A 40 19.53 -2.03 24.34
CA VAL A 40 18.29 -2.46 23.68
C VAL A 40 17.73 -1.34 22.80
N GLN A 41 17.67 -0.12 23.33
CA GLN A 41 17.16 1.03 22.59
C GLN A 41 18.04 1.40 21.39
N LEU A 42 19.37 1.35 21.53
CA LEU A 42 20.29 1.58 20.42
C LEU A 42 20.09 0.56 19.28
N ILE A 43 19.90 -0.71 19.60
CA ILE A 43 19.67 -1.77 18.61
C ILE A 43 18.38 -1.51 17.84
N VAL A 44 17.29 -1.20 18.56
CA VAL A 44 15.98 -0.92 17.95
C VAL A 44 16.05 0.31 17.05
N THR A 45 16.60 1.42 17.54
CA THR A 45 16.75 2.65 16.74
C THR A 45 17.63 2.43 15.51
N THR A 46 18.71 1.66 15.64
CA THR A 46 19.56 1.33 14.48
C THR A 46 18.78 0.54 13.43
N PHE A 47 18.00 -0.45 13.86
CA PHE A 47 17.16 -1.24 12.95
C PHE A 47 16.09 -0.38 12.25
N GLU A 48 15.44 0.53 12.99
CA GLU A 48 14.46 1.47 12.42
C GLU A 48 15.08 2.41 11.38
N ILE A 49 16.27 2.95 11.66
CA ILE A 49 16.99 3.82 10.72
C ILE A 49 17.33 3.05 9.43
N LEU A 50 17.84 1.81 9.56
CA LEU A 50 18.11 0.96 8.40
C LEU A 50 16.83 0.69 7.59
N PHE A 51 15.70 0.48 8.27
CA PHE A 51 14.42 0.28 7.61
C PHE A 51 13.95 1.52 6.82
N VAL A 52 14.14 2.72 7.37
CA VAL A 52 13.84 3.98 6.67
C VAL A 52 14.70 4.14 5.43
N PHE A 53 16.00 3.84 5.51
CA PHE A 53 16.88 3.87 4.35
C PHE A 53 16.45 2.84 3.29
N TRP A 54 16.04 1.64 3.71
CA TRP A 54 15.55 0.62 2.79
C TRP A 54 14.25 1.05 2.09
N PHE A 55 13.36 1.76 2.78
CA PHE A 55 12.11 2.26 2.21
C PHE A 55 12.34 3.21 1.03
N HIS A 56 13.43 3.97 1.03
CA HIS A 56 13.77 4.86 -0.08
C HIS A 56 14.03 4.12 -1.41
N TRP A 57 14.42 2.84 -1.36
CA TRP A 57 14.61 2.02 -2.56
C TRP A 57 13.36 1.25 -2.99
N LEU A 58 12.29 1.28 -2.19
CA LEU A 58 11.05 0.59 -2.54
C LEU A 58 10.38 1.34 -3.70
N PRO A 59 10.10 0.69 -4.84
CA PRO A 59 9.40 1.35 -5.93
C PRO A 59 8.03 1.83 -5.44
N GLU A 60 7.64 3.04 -5.84
CA GLU A 60 6.34 3.59 -5.49
C GLU A 60 5.20 2.66 -5.93
N SER A 61 4.06 2.72 -5.23
CA SER A 61 2.93 1.86 -5.60
C SER A 61 2.42 2.29 -6.98
N PRO A 62 2.25 1.35 -7.94
CA PRO A 62 1.88 1.73 -9.29
C PRO A 62 0.44 2.27 -9.37
N ARG A 63 -0.39 2.06 -8.34
CA ARG A 63 -1.69 2.74 -8.19
C ARG A 63 -1.53 4.21 -7.84
N TRP A 64 -0.61 4.56 -6.95
CA TRP A 64 -0.32 5.96 -6.60
C TRP A 64 0.15 6.74 -7.83
N GLN A 65 1.00 6.14 -8.65
CA GLN A 65 1.46 6.74 -9.91
C GLN A 65 0.30 6.99 -10.89
N ILE A 66 -0.68 6.08 -10.97
CA ILE A 66 -1.90 6.26 -11.79
C ILE A 66 -2.74 7.45 -11.29
N VAL A 67 -2.97 7.55 -9.98
CA VAL A 67 -3.74 8.67 -9.39
C VAL A 67 -3.02 10.01 -9.50
N GLN A 68 -1.68 10.01 -9.49
CA GLN A 68 -0.87 11.21 -9.68
C GLN A 68 -0.71 11.62 -11.15
N GLY A 69 -1.40 10.96 -12.09
CA GLY A 69 -1.31 11.24 -13.52
C GLY A 69 0.00 10.80 -14.19
N LYS A 70 0.88 10.10 -13.47
CA LYS A 70 2.17 9.60 -13.95
C LYS A 70 2.02 8.21 -14.60
N PHE A 71 1.20 8.14 -15.64
CA PHE A 71 0.85 6.87 -16.29
C PHE A 71 2.04 6.18 -16.98
N ASP A 72 2.99 6.93 -17.54
CA ASP A 72 4.14 6.35 -18.25
C ASP A 72 5.11 5.64 -17.30
N GLU A 73 5.34 6.21 -16.11
CA GLU A 73 6.15 5.58 -15.06
C GLU A 73 5.46 4.33 -14.49
N ALA A 74 4.15 4.41 -14.27
CA ALA A 74 3.34 3.27 -13.83
C ALA A 74 3.37 2.13 -14.85
N GLN A 75 3.27 2.46 -16.14
CA GLN A 75 3.31 1.48 -17.22
C GLN A 75 4.66 0.75 -17.25
N LYS A 76 5.78 1.47 -17.08
CA LYS A 76 7.12 0.88 -17.06
C LYS A 76 7.33 -0.02 -15.83
N ALA A 77 6.93 0.45 -14.65
CA ALA A 77 7.05 -0.33 -13.43
C ALA A 77 6.19 -1.61 -13.46
N MET A 78 4.99 -1.53 -14.03
CA MET A 78 4.10 -2.68 -14.16
C MET A 78 4.48 -3.61 -15.32
N SER A 79 5.02 -3.11 -16.44
CA SER A 79 5.48 -3.98 -17.55
C SER A 79 6.58 -4.92 -17.09
N ASP A 80 7.53 -4.41 -16.29
CA ASP A 80 8.63 -5.21 -15.74
C ASP A 80 8.11 -6.29 -14.77
N ALA A 81 7.05 -5.98 -14.01
CA ALA A 81 6.40 -6.94 -13.11
C ALA A 81 5.61 -8.00 -13.88
N VAL A 82 4.85 -7.60 -14.90
CA VAL A 82 4.04 -8.51 -15.74
C VAL A 82 4.93 -9.44 -16.57
N GLN A 83 6.05 -8.93 -17.09
CA GLN A 83 7.01 -9.75 -17.84
C GLN A 83 7.66 -10.82 -16.95
N LYS A 84 7.91 -10.51 -15.68
CA LYS A 84 8.41 -11.48 -14.69
C LYS A 84 7.36 -12.52 -14.29
N GLU A 85 6.08 -12.14 -14.24
CA GLU A 85 5.02 -13.05 -13.81
C GLU A 85 4.50 -13.94 -14.96
N GLY A 86 4.71 -13.54 -16.23
CA GLY A 86 4.42 -14.34 -17.43
C GLY A 86 2.94 -14.63 -17.68
N LYS A 87 2.04 -14.04 -16.89
CA LYS A 87 0.58 -14.33 -16.91
C LYS A 87 -0.21 -13.55 -17.94
N MET A 88 0.37 -12.50 -18.54
CA MET A 88 -0.34 -11.60 -19.43
C MET A 88 0.58 -11.05 -20.51
N SER A 89 0.09 -10.98 -21.75
CA SER A 89 0.82 -10.34 -22.85
C SER A 89 0.86 -8.82 -22.64
N GLU A 90 2.01 -8.19 -22.95
CA GLU A 90 2.24 -6.75 -22.80
C GLU A 90 1.17 -5.92 -23.52
N ALA A 91 0.66 -6.41 -24.67
CA ALA A 91 -0.38 -5.74 -25.44
C ALA A 91 -1.74 -5.73 -24.72
N GLU A 92 -2.11 -6.83 -24.07
CA GLU A 92 -3.38 -6.92 -23.33
C GLU A 92 -3.31 -6.07 -22.05
N PHE A 93 -2.13 -6.02 -21.43
CA PHE A 93 -1.89 -5.19 -20.25
C PHE A 93 -1.99 -3.70 -20.58
N LYS A 94 -1.33 -3.25 -21.65
CA LYS A 94 -1.44 -1.86 -22.16
C LYS A 94 -2.89 -1.46 -22.44
N ARG A 95 -3.68 -2.36 -23.05
CA ARG A 95 -5.11 -2.10 -23.30
C ARG A 95 -5.90 -1.90 -22.01
N ARG A 96 -5.66 -2.72 -20.97
CA ARG A 96 -6.35 -2.54 -19.67
C ARG A 96 -5.92 -1.27 -18.95
N LEU A 97 -4.66 -0.87 -19.06
CA LEU A 97 -4.20 0.41 -18.52
C LEU A 97 -4.85 1.60 -19.23
N GLN A 98 -4.99 1.56 -20.55
CA GLN A 98 -5.69 2.60 -21.31
C GLN A 98 -7.15 2.74 -20.88
N LEU A 99 -7.86 1.61 -20.72
CA LEU A 99 -9.23 1.63 -20.20
C LEU A 99 -9.32 2.20 -18.78
N LEU A 100 -8.35 1.89 -17.91
CA LEU A 100 -8.27 2.47 -16.57
C LEU A 100 -8.02 3.97 -16.62
N LYS A 101 -7.14 4.44 -17.50
CA LYS A 101 -6.87 5.87 -17.69
C LYS A 101 -8.14 6.61 -18.12
N GLU A 102 -8.88 6.10 -19.11
CA GLU A 102 -10.15 6.69 -19.54
C GLU A 102 -11.20 6.75 -18.42
N HIS A 103 -11.25 5.76 -17.52
CA HIS A 103 -12.17 5.78 -16.37
C HIS A 103 -11.74 6.81 -15.33
N VAL A 104 -10.43 6.90 -15.03
CA VAL A 104 -9.90 7.87 -14.07
C VAL A 104 -10.09 9.29 -14.59
N ASP A 105 -9.83 9.55 -15.87
CA ASP A 105 -10.02 10.86 -16.48
C ASP A 105 -11.51 11.29 -16.42
N LYS A 106 -12.45 10.36 -16.68
CA LYS A 106 -13.89 10.60 -16.52
C LYS A 106 -14.31 10.83 -15.07
N GLU A 107 -13.78 10.04 -14.13
CA GLU A 107 -14.02 10.24 -12.69
C GLU A 107 -13.48 11.59 -12.24
N GLU A 108 -12.31 12.03 -12.70
CA GLU A 108 -11.78 13.36 -12.40
C GLU A 108 -12.67 14.48 -12.95
N GLU A 109 -13.20 14.35 -14.17
CA GLU A 109 -14.16 15.31 -14.72
C GLU A 109 -15.44 15.37 -13.88
N HIS A 110 -16.00 14.21 -13.53
CA HIS A 110 -17.15 14.13 -12.62
C HIS A 110 -16.85 14.72 -11.24
N LEU A 111 -15.67 14.49 -10.67
CA LEU A 111 -15.25 15.03 -9.38
C LEU A 111 -14.99 16.54 -9.41
N LYS A 112 -14.64 17.11 -10.57
CA LYS A 112 -14.53 18.56 -10.76
C LYS A 112 -15.91 19.22 -10.83
N GLU A 113 -16.91 18.51 -11.35
CA GLU A 113 -18.31 18.95 -11.38
C GLU A 113 -19.02 18.77 -10.03
N GLU A 114 -18.68 17.73 -9.26
CA GLU A 114 -19.26 17.47 -7.94
C GLU A 114 -18.59 18.27 -6.81
N ARG A 115 -19.38 18.56 -5.76
CA ARG A 115 -18.89 19.30 -4.59
C ARG A 115 -17.80 18.50 -3.88
N LYS A 116 -16.68 19.15 -3.52
CA LYS A 116 -15.63 18.56 -2.67
C LYS A 116 -16.23 17.99 -1.38
N HIS A 117 -16.27 16.67 -1.28
CA HIS A 117 -16.74 15.98 -0.10
C HIS A 117 -15.79 16.21 1.07
N THR A 118 -16.34 16.59 2.22
CA THR A 118 -15.57 16.78 3.44
C THR A 118 -15.82 15.61 4.40
N LEU A 119 -14.93 15.38 5.36
CA LEU A 119 -15.10 14.36 6.41
C LEU A 119 -16.45 14.44 7.16
N ILE A 120 -17.08 15.61 7.17
CA ILE A 120 -18.40 15.84 7.77
C ILE A 120 -19.52 15.18 6.94
N ASP A 121 -19.35 15.05 5.62
CA ASP A 121 -20.36 14.44 4.73
C ASP A 121 -20.44 12.92 4.89
N LEU A 122 -19.36 12.30 5.40
CA LEU A 122 -19.35 10.90 5.82
C LEU A 122 -20.39 10.63 6.92
N TRP A 123 -20.53 11.56 7.86
CA TRP A 123 -21.51 11.46 8.94
C TRP A 123 -22.93 11.83 8.52
N LYS A 124 -23.10 12.64 7.47
CA LYS A 124 -24.42 12.99 6.94
C LYS A 124 -25.09 11.83 6.18
N THR A 125 -24.29 10.93 5.59
CA THR A 125 -24.81 9.88 4.72
C THR A 125 -25.06 8.60 5.52
N LYS A 126 -26.34 8.29 5.81
CA LYS A 126 -26.74 7.10 6.60
C LYS A 126 -26.17 5.78 6.08
N ASN A 127 -25.94 5.65 4.77
CA ASN A 127 -25.33 4.45 4.20
C ASN A 127 -23.84 4.36 4.53
N MET A 128 -23.11 5.48 4.47
CA MET A 128 -21.68 5.52 4.83
C MET A 128 -21.48 5.29 6.33
N LEU A 129 -22.34 5.87 7.17
CA LEU A 129 -22.29 5.68 8.62
C LEU A 129 -22.43 4.20 9.02
N LYS A 130 -23.27 3.44 8.31
CA LYS A 130 -23.41 1.98 8.56
C LYS A 130 -22.11 1.23 8.30
N PHE A 131 -21.40 1.55 7.22
CA PHE A 131 -20.12 0.92 6.92
C PHE A 131 -19.02 1.36 7.91
N CYS A 132 -19.03 2.63 8.36
CA CYS A 132 -18.11 3.10 9.38
C CYS A 132 -18.35 2.49 10.77
N LEU A 133 -19.58 2.17 11.13
CA LEU A 133 -19.93 1.57 12.43
C LEU A 133 -19.72 0.04 12.49
N VAL A 134 -19.62 -0.60 11.32
CA VAL A 134 -19.44 -2.06 11.21
C VAL A 134 -17.95 -2.45 11.07
N LEU A 135 -17.09 -1.49 10.72
CA LEU A 135 -15.63 -1.64 10.70
C LEU A 135 -15.04 -1.48 12.11
#